data_AF-A0AA36HVN8-F1
#
_entry.id   AF-A0AA36HVN8-F1
#
_cell.length_a   1.000
_cell.length_b   1.000
_cell.length_c   1.000
_cell.angle_alpha   90.00
_cell.angle_beta   90.00
_cell.angle_gamma   90.00
#
_symmetry.space_group_name_H-M   'P 1'
#
loop_
_entity.id
_entity.type
_entity.pdbx_description
1 polymer ?
#
loop_
_entity_poly.entity_id
_entity_poly.type
_entity_poly.pdbx_seq_one_letter_code
_entity_poly.pdbx_strand_id
1 'polypeptide(L)'
;VQLLGRRGITPVLSCVERIFREVTGEKEVRDLSFDEFVEIYDVVQARAGFSEHDLNRLRKVWSRYDTDGNQVLSADEVRLALYWQGFAVDNAEVEELALEVGRKKGLNQHEFLVFMKKYRDNEVQKLIQLNTSTTGNEAVRLEDIPRLLRTLGYEEVPPEVVQECAALVHLVNLDLAAGIRPLCSTFTFDGLYHFMENLRASHGFINAERVDLKNAFLRFSTEKFSKSGFIEDDSSTAEDEEAQISVLKLFHALRWLGYQVELWQVLEKMDGIGMVGSASLCQEEFMRVMAGLHRQELECIQEMLQESPEIQRVNSEASAGIAPADQEVQAGPVTAKRLKVLFQQLGYSMPGSELVGLSKEFAQGYFPQDVWGVAQVLRRHRNKVRDEVRKNFGFARAELRGLQEAFEQLARPAGTLQGKQLSLAVRQLFPGAEKERLERQRAHQTIKQVTKSRACEELDFQEFLHLVRLCLDREAEAKLNEEHQALERLPFVASEVTEFRTIFHGVALQEKSKASEQCTSILGNVSAIPCLSYIAVEAMLAGITGDVSELTREALQEILLAVDMEKKGSLYFWEFLEAVRALMDENWHSINDEAQKMVLESWAQKEADALYKSRAESARLDET
;
A
#
# COMPACT_ATOMS: atom_id res chain seq x y z
N VAL A 1 26.23 28.96 8.03
CA VAL A 1 24.81 29.06 8.46
C VAL A 1 24.36 30.50 8.74
N GLN A 2 24.91 31.22 9.73
CA GLN A 2 24.44 32.58 10.09
C GLN A 2 24.39 33.57 8.91
N LEU A 3 25.40 33.55 8.03
CA LEU A 3 25.44 34.41 6.84
C LEU A 3 24.30 34.10 5.84
N LEU A 4 23.95 32.82 5.69
CA LEU A 4 22.81 32.38 4.87
C LEU A 4 21.49 32.82 5.50
N GLY A 5 21.38 32.68 6.84
CA GLY A 5 20.24 33.19 7.63
C GLY A 5 19.97 34.67 7.39
N ARG A 6 21.02 35.51 7.40
CA ARG A 6 20.90 36.95 7.11
C ARG A 6 20.45 37.27 5.70
N ARG A 7 20.49 36.30 4.78
CA ARG A 7 20.00 36.41 3.39
C ARG A 7 18.61 35.80 3.20
N GLY A 8 17.92 35.45 4.29
CA GLY A 8 16.59 34.84 4.24
C GLY A 8 16.62 33.35 3.84
N ILE A 9 17.80 32.72 3.88
CA ILE A 9 17.94 31.29 3.67
C ILE A 9 18.04 30.65 5.04
N THR A 10 17.16 29.71 5.35
CA THR A 10 17.25 28.88 6.57
C THR A 10 17.86 27.54 6.18
N PRO A 11 19.21 27.43 6.10
CA PRO A 11 19.79 26.20 5.61
C PRO A 11 19.80 25.16 6.72
N VAL A 12 19.44 23.93 6.37
CA VAL A 12 19.63 22.77 7.25
C VAL A 12 21.13 22.50 7.34
N LEU A 13 21.67 22.39 8.55
CA LEU A 13 23.12 22.25 8.74
C LEU A 13 23.74 21.11 7.92
N SER A 14 23.12 19.93 7.95
CA SER A 14 23.57 18.75 7.19
C SER A 14 23.55 18.94 5.67
N CYS A 15 22.60 19.71 5.12
CA CYS A 15 22.60 20.06 3.71
C CYS A 15 23.77 20.99 3.38
N VAL A 16 24.10 21.95 4.26
CA VAL A 16 25.27 22.83 4.09
C VAL A 16 26.56 22.04 4.15
N GLU A 17 26.69 21.07 5.05
CA GLU A 17 27.86 20.21 5.15
C GLU A 17 28.08 19.39 3.88
N ARG A 18 26.99 18.84 3.30
CA ARG A 18 27.05 18.14 2.01
C ARG A 18 27.46 19.08 0.88
N ILE A 19 26.83 20.24 0.78
CA ILE A 19 27.16 21.25 -0.24
C ILE A 19 28.62 21.73 -0.08
N PHE A 20 29.06 21.95 1.15
CA PHE A 20 30.44 22.30 1.47
C PHE A 20 31.39 21.22 0.93
N ARG A 21 31.12 19.95 1.22
CA ARG A 21 31.94 18.82 0.75
C ARG A 21 31.94 18.71 -0.77
N GLU A 22 30.80 18.94 -1.41
CA GLU A 22 30.66 18.92 -2.87
C GLU A 22 31.47 20.03 -3.54
N VAL A 23 31.46 21.24 -2.97
CA VAL A 23 32.17 22.41 -3.52
C VAL A 23 33.68 22.36 -3.23
N THR A 24 34.06 22.05 -2.00
CA THR A 24 35.47 22.11 -1.54
C THR A 24 36.23 20.80 -1.72
N GLY A 25 35.54 19.66 -1.84
CA GLY A 25 36.13 18.31 -1.81
C GLY A 25 36.56 17.85 -0.41
N GLU A 26 36.37 18.65 0.63
CA GLU A 26 36.83 18.36 1.99
C GLU A 26 35.76 17.66 2.85
N LYS A 27 36.20 16.72 3.70
CA LYS A 27 35.27 15.92 4.53
C LYS A 27 34.76 16.68 5.75
N GLU A 28 35.62 17.49 6.37
CA GLU A 28 35.36 18.26 7.59
C GLU A 28 35.12 19.73 7.23
N VAL A 29 34.16 20.35 7.91
CA VAL A 29 33.88 21.78 7.72
C VAL A 29 34.99 22.60 8.35
N ARG A 30 35.63 23.47 7.55
CA ARG A 30 36.63 24.44 7.99
C ARG A 30 36.21 25.88 7.69
N ASP A 31 37.07 26.81 8.04
CA ASP A 31 36.91 28.21 7.63
C ASP A 31 36.89 28.33 6.10
N LEU A 32 35.91 29.07 5.60
CA LEU A 32 35.68 29.32 4.18
C LEU A 32 36.45 30.56 3.74
N SER A 33 37.13 30.47 2.60
CA SER A 33 37.54 31.65 1.84
C SER A 33 36.29 32.37 1.28
N PHE A 34 36.45 33.63 0.90
CA PHE A 34 35.36 34.40 0.30
C PHE A 34 34.85 33.74 -1.00
N ASP A 35 35.76 33.26 -1.83
CA ASP A 35 35.41 32.62 -3.11
C ASP A 35 34.63 31.32 -2.90
N GLU A 36 35.08 30.46 -1.96
CA GLU A 36 34.33 29.24 -1.59
C GLU A 36 32.95 29.56 -1.01
N PHE A 37 32.83 30.63 -0.22
CA PHE A 37 31.52 31.06 0.28
C PHE A 37 30.59 31.52 -0.84
N VAL A 38 31.09 32.27 -1.82
CA VAL A 38 30.30 32.70 -2.99
C VAL A 38 29.84 31.48 -3.79
N GLU A 39 30.72 30.51 -4.02
CA GLU A 39 30.38 29.28 -4.73
C GLU A 39 29.32 28.46 -3.97
N ILE A 40 29.48 28.28 -2.66
CA ILE A 40 28.46 27.62 -1.82
C ILE A 40 27.14 28.40 -1.86
N TYR A 41 27.18 29.73 -1.81
CA TYR A 41 25.98 30.56 -1.88
C TYR A 41 25.24 30.38 -3.21
N ASP A 42 25.97 30.37 -4.32
CA ASP A 42 25.41 30.17 -5.67
C ASP A 42 24.81 28.78 -5.82
N VAL A 43 25.48 27.74 -5.29
CA VAL A 43 24.94 26.38 -5.24
C VAL A 43 23.68 26.31 -4.38
N VAL A 44 23.68 26.90 -3.18
CA VAL A 44 22.50 26.94 -2.30
C VAL A 44 21.33 27.65 -2.98
N GLN A 45 21.57 28.75 -3.70
CA GLN A 45 20.52 29.47 -4.43
C GLN A 45 19.97 28.64 -5.60
N ALA A 46 20.85 28.10 -6.44
CA ALA A 46 20.46 27.31 -7.61
C ALA A 46 19.66 26.05 -7.22
N ARG A 47 19.96 25.47 -6.05
CA ARG A 47 19.37 24.24 -5.56
C ARG A 47 18.29 24.44 -4.50
N ALA A 48 17.86 25.68 -4.24
CA ALA A 48 16.93 26.01 -3.17
C ALA A 48 17.35 25.40 -1.79
N GLY A 49 18.64 25.29 -1.53
CA GLY A 49 19.22 24.74 -0.29
C GLY A 49 19.19 23.21 -0.16
N PHE A 50 18.82 22.47 -1.21
CA PHE A 50 18.89 21.00 -1.26
C PHE A 50 20.29 20.51 -1.63
N SER A 51 20.69 19.35 -1.10
CA SER A 51 21.92 18.66 -1.55
C SER A 51 21.72 18.07 -2.94
N GLU A 52 22.80 17.71 -3.66
CA GLU A 52 22.65 17.07 -4.99
C GLU A 52 21.89 15.74 -4.91
N HIS A 53 22.06 15.00 -3.81
CA HIS A 53 21.29 13.79 -3.54
C HIS A 53 19.79 14.07 -3.43
N ASP A 54 19.40 15.09 -2.65
CA ASP A 54 18.00 15.48 -2.47
C ASP A 54 17.40 15.99 -3.78
N LEU A 55 18.18 16.74 -4.58
CA LEU A 55 17.75 17.19 -5.90
C LEU A 55 17.44 16.03 -6.84
N ASN A 56 18.33 15.03 -6.91
CA ASN A 56 18.10 13.88 -7.77
C ASN A 56 16.85 13.10 -7.33
N ARG A 57 16.59 13.02 -6.02
CA ARG A 57 15.33 12.48 -5.49
C ARG A 57 14.12 13.32 -5.93
N LEU A 58 14.14 14.63 -5.70
CA LEU A 58 13.03 15.53 -6.03
C LEU A 58 12.76 15.62 -7.54
N ARG A 59 13.79 15.53 -8.38
CA ARG A 59 13.65 15.47 -9.85
C ARG A 59 12.95 14.19 -10.30
N LYS A 60 13.27 13.04 -9.68
CA LYS A 60 12.57 11.77 -9.95
C LYS A 60 11.10 11.87 -9.55
N VAL A 61 10.79 12.46 -8.39
CA VAL A 61 9.41 12.70 -7.95
C VAL A 61 8.68 13.61 -8.93
N TRP A 62 9.30 14.73 -9.33
CA TRP A 62 8.71 15.65 -10.29
C TRP A 62 8.39 14.96 -11.62
N SER A 63 9.35 14.23 -12.19
CA SER A 63 9.17 13.51 -13.46
C SER A 63 8.13 12.40 -13.38
N ARG A 64 7.91 11.83 -12.19
CA ARG A 64 6.90 10.78 -11.97
C ARG A 64 5.48 11.33 -11.99
N TYR A 65 5.30 12.54 -11.46
CA TYR A 65 3.97 13.14 -11.28
C TYR A 65 3.58 14.10 -12.41
N ASP A 66 4.45 14.35 -13.39
CA ASP A 66 4.12 15.04 -14.66
C ASP A 66 3.37 14.06 -15.59
N THR A 67 2.14 13.72 -15.21
CA THR A 67 1.40 12.59 -15.80
C THR A 67 0.98 12.83 -17.25
N ASP A 68 0.74 14.09 -17.61
CA ASP A 68 0.38 14.51 -18.96
C ASP A 68 1.60 14.92 -19.81
N GLY A 69 2.81 14.91 -19.22
CA GLY A 69 4.07 15.26 -19.88
C GLY A 69 4.15 16.73 -20.32
N ASN A 70 3.37 17.62 -19.71
CA ASN A 70 3.33 19.04 -20.07
C ASN A 70 4.51 19.84 -19.45
N GLN A 71 5.36 19.19 -18.63
CA GLN A 71 6.50 19.77 -17.90
C GLN A 71 6.10 20.80 -16.83
N VAL A 72 4.90 20.68 -16.29
CA VAL A 72 4.32 21.59 -15.29
C VAL A 72 3.37 20.81 -14.38
N LEU A 73 3.67 20.73 -13.09
CA LEU A 73 2.78 20.06 -12.14
C LEU A 73 1.59 20.94 -11.78
N SER A 74 0.39 20.41 -11.95
CA SER A 74 -0.85 20.94 -11.37
C SER A 74 -0.85 20.86 -9.84
N ALA A 75 -1.75 21.58 -9.17
CA ALA A 75 -1.86 21.53 -7.71
C ALA A 75 -2.19 20.10 -7.19
N ASP A 76 -3.00 19.35 -7.93
CA ASP A 76 -3.32 17.96 -7.62
C ASP A 76 -2.09 17.04 -7.75
N GLU A 77 -1.28 17.19 -8.80
CA GLU A 77 -0.03 16.44 -8.97
C GLU A 77 1.01 16.79 -7.89
N VAL A 78 1.10 18.07 -7.50
CA VAL A 78 1.95 18.50 -6.38
C VAL A 78 1.49 17.88 -5.06
N ARG A 79 0.17 17.82 -4.80
CA ARG A 79 -0.38 17.14 -3.62
C ARG A 79 0.01 15.67 -3.60
N LEU A 80 -0.15 14.97 -4.73
CA LEU A 80 0.23 13.56 -4.86
C LEU A 80 1.74 13.38 -4.65
N ALA A 81 2.57 14.28 -5.18
CA ALA A 81 4.02 14.29 -4.96
C ALA A 81 4.41 14.50 -3.48
N LEU A 82 3.72 15.40 -2.76
CA LEU A 82 3.94 15.61 -1.33
C LEU A 82 3.55 14.38 -0.50
N TYR A 83 2.37 13.83 -0.77
CA TYR A 83 1.92 12.59 -0.15
C TYR A 83 2.90 11.44 -0.44
N TRP A 84 3.40 11.35 -1.68
CA TRP A 84 4.45 10.41 -2.07
C TRP A 84 5.76 10.62 -1.33
N GLN A 85 6.09 11.84 -0.90
CA GLN A 85 7.27 12.09 -0.07
C GLN A 85 7.01 11.88 1.42
N GLY A 86 5.77 11.51 1.81
CA GLY A 86 5.37 11.28 3.19
C GLY A 86 5.05 12.55 3.98
N PHE A 87 4.77 13.66 3.28
CA PHE A 87 4.26 14.86 3.94
C PHE A 87 2.80 14.65 4.34
N ALA A 88 2.40 15.20 5.49
CA ALA A 88 1.00 15.46 5.75
C ALA A 88 0.56 16.64 4.87
N VAL A 89 -0.57 16.51 4.18
CA VAL A 89 -0.97 17.46 3.12
C VAL A 89 -2.30 18.10 3.45
N ASP A 90 -2.29 19.43 3.54
CA ASP A 90 -3.49 20.27 3.53
C ASP A 90 -3.69 20.84 2.11
N ASN A 91 -4.84 20.52 1.51
CA ASN A 91 -5.18 20.93 0.15
C ASN A 91 -5.14 22.46 -0.01
N ALA A 92 -5.66 23.20 0.96
CA ALA A 92 -5.74 24.65 0.87
C ALA A 92 -4.35 25.30 0.92
N GLU A 93 -3.48 24.78 1.80
CA GLU A 93 -2.09 25.23 1.89
C GLU A 93 -1.30 24.92 0.61
N VAL A 94 -1.48 23.74 0.03
CA VAL A 94 -0.80 23.38 -1.23
C VAL A 94 -1.23 24.28 -2.36
N GLU A 95 -2.53 24.54 -2.52
CA GLU A 95 -3.03 25.44 -3.56
C GLU A 95 -2.52 26.88 -3.38
N GLU A 96 -2.58 27.42 -2.16
CA GLU A 96 -2.08 28.76 -1.85
C GLU A 96 -0.58 28.87 -2.15
N LEU A 97 0.22 27.91 -1.67
CA LEU A 97 1.67 27.94 -1.85
C LEU A 97 2.08 27.68 -3.31
N ALA A 98 1.35 26.82 -4.02
CA ALA A 98 1.57 26.59 -5.44
C ALA A 98 1.22 27.84 -6.27
N LEU A 99 0.19 28.61 -5.90
CA LEU A 99 -0.13 29.89 -6.53
C LEU A 99 0.89 31.00 -6.18
N GLU A 100 1.48 30.95 -4.99
CA GLU A 100 2.52 31.91 -4.58
C GLU A 100 3.83 31.69 -5.35
N VAL A 101 4.22 30.42 -5.56
CA VAL A 101 5.48 30.05 -6.21
C VAL A 101 5.34 29.96 -7.73
N GLY A 102 4.25 29.36 -8.20
CA GLY A 102 3.98 29.16 -9.61
C GLY A 102 3.41 30.40 -10.28
N ARG A 103 3.69 30.55 -11.57
CA ARG A 103 2.82 31.36 -12.43
C ARG A 103 1.51 30.56 -12.58
N LYS A 104 0.35 31.20 -12.80
CA LYS A 104 -1.02 30.62 -12.83
C LYS A 104 -1.28 29.32 -13.66
N LYS A 105 -0.26 28.70 -14.25
CA LYS A 105 -0.28 27.48 -15.05
C LYS A 105 0.29 26.24 -14.35
N GLY A 106 0.69 26.31 -13.08
CA GLY A 106 1.28 25.20 -12.31
C GLY A 106 2.78 25.42 -12.03
N LEU A 107 3.48 24.36 -11.59
CA LEU A 107 4.90 24.42 -11.18
C LEU A 107 5.83 23.72 -12.18
N ASN A 108 6.71 24.48 -12.84
CA ASN A 108 7.84 23.88 -13.56
C ASN A 108 8.85 23.26 -12.58
N GLN A 109 9.85 22.52 -13.08
CA GLN A 109 10.80 21.81 -12.22
C GLN A 109 11.55 22.70 -11.21
N HIS A 110 11.94 23.92 -11.57
CA HIS A 110 12.61 24.83 -10.64
C HIS A 110 11.64 25.41 -9.61
N GLU A 111 10.44 25.81 -10.06
CA GLU A 111 9.36 26.28 -9.18
C GLU A 111 8.96 25.18 -8.17
N PHE A 112 8.92 23.91 -8.57
CA PHE A 112 8.68 22.78 -7.68
C PHE A 112 9.75 22.67 -6.58
N LEU A 113 11.03 22.89 -6.87
CA LEU A 113 12.08 22.89 -5.83
C LEU A 113 11.88 24.04 -4.84
N VAL A 114 11.55 25.23 -5.32
CA VAL A 114 11.26 26.38 -4.45
C VAL A 114 10.03 26.13 -3.59
N PHE A 115 8.98 25.52 -4.16
CA PHE A 115 7.79 25.08 -3.45
C PHE A 115 8.14 24.08 -2.34
N MET A 116 8.89 23.02 -2.66
CA MET A 116 9.30 21.99 -1.68
C MET A 116 10.11 22.59 -0.54
N LYS A 117 10.99 23.56 -0.82
CA LYS A 117 11.73 24.29 0.22
C LYS A 117 10.76 25.04 1.14
N LYS A 118 9.86 25.86 0.58
CA LYS A 118 8.91 26.66 1.37
C LYS A 118 7.97 25.80 2.19
N TYR A 119 7.41 24.73 1.61
CA TYR A 119 6.49 23.83 2.30
C TYR A 119 7.14 23.22 3.55
N ARG A 120 8.37 22.74 3.39
CA ARG A 120 9.19 22.17 4.45
C ARG A 120 9.58 23.20 5.52
N ASP A 121 9.94 24.41 5.10
CA ASP A 121 10.25 25.52 6.02
C ASP A 121 9.00 25.88 6.84
N ASN A 122 7.82 25.95 6.20
CA ASN A 122 6.54 26.22 6.86
C ASN A 122 6.19 25.12 7.89
N GLU A 123 6.35 23.85 7.54
CA GLU A 123 6.10 22.70 8.43
C GLU A 123 6.93 22.80 9.73
N VAL A 124 8.23 23.06 9.62
CA VAL A 124 9.11 23.18 10.81
C VAL A 124 8.78 24.45 11.60
N GLN A 125 8.43 25.56 10.94
CA GLN A 125 8.00 26.77 11.63
C GLN A 125 6.70 26.56 12.42
N LYS A 126 5.74 25.81 11.88
CA LYS A 126 4.51 25.43 12.60
C LYS A 126 4.85 24.65 13.87
N LEU A 127 5.77 23.68 13.83
CA LEU A 127 6.20 22.93 15.02
C LEU A 127 6.76 23.85 16.11
N ILE A 128 7.64 24.78 15.72
CA ILE A 128 8.27 25.70 16.67
C ILE A 128 7.22 26.64 17.27
N GLN A 129 6.35 27.22 16.43
CA GLN A 129 5.30 28.13 16.89
C GLN A 129 4.33 27.43 17.86
N LEU A 130 3.88 26.21 17.54
CA LEU A 130 3.00 25.40 18.39
C LEU A 130 3.66 25.02 19.73
N ASN A 131 4.97 24.79 19.72
CA ASN A 131 5.72 24.52 20.94
C ASN A 131 5.91 25.78 21.79
N THR A 132 6.29 26.89 21.17
CA THR A 132 6.48 28.18 21.86
C THR A 132 5.18 28.69 22.44
N SER A 133 4.04 28.53 21.76
CA SER A 133 2.72 28.92 22.29
C SER A 133 2.31 28.09 23.51
N THR A 134 2.75 26.82 23.58
CA THR A 134 2.36 25.91 24.66
C THR A 134 3.31 25.96 25.87
N THR A 135 4.61 26.11 25.63
CA THR A 135 5.64 25.97 26.68
C THR A 135 6.42 27.25 26.98
N GLY A 136 6.36 28.26 26.11
CA GLY A 136 7.20 29.46 26.17
C GLY A 136 8.68 29.21 25.86
N ASN A 137 9.05 28.00 25.41
CA ASN A 137 10.41 27.63 25.04
C ASN A 137 10.53 27.47 23.52
N GLU A 138 11.69 27.83 22.95
CA GLU A 138 12.01 27.59 21.54
C GLU A 138 12.36 26.12 21.28
N ALA A 139 12.86 25.39 22.29
CA ALA A 139 13.21 23.99 22.17
C ALA A 139 12.00 23.06 22.40
N VAL A 140 11.77 22.12 21.48
CA VAL A 140 10.66 21.15 21.54
C VAL A 140 11.05 19.95 22.37
N ARG A 141 10.23 19.52 23.32
CA ARG A 141 10.53 18.29 24.08
C ARG A 141 10.01 17.04 23.38
N LEU A 142 10.69 15.90 23.58
CA LEU A 142 10.25 14.61 23.04
C LEU A 142 8.82 14.23 23.47
N GLU A 143 8.43 14.58 24.69
CA GLU A 143 7.08 14.36 25.23
C GLU A 143 5.99 15.15 24.50
N ASP A 144 6.34 16.29 23.90
CA ASP A 144 5.40 17.14 23.16
C ASP A 144 5.25 16.72 21.69
N ILE A 145 6.22 15.96 21.13
CA ILE A 145 6.25 15.58 19.70
C ILE A 145 4.97 14.88 19.25
N PRO A 146 4.42 13.86 19.94
CA PRO A 146 3.21 13.18 19.46
C PRO A 146 2.01 14.11 19.28
N ARG A 147 1.83 15.09 20.19
CA ARG A 147 0.77 16.09 20.07
C ARG A 147 1.01 17.00 18.87
N LEU A 148 2.25 17.48 18.70
CA LEU A 148 2.62 18.36 17.60
C LEU A 148 2.48 17.68 16.24
N LEU A 149 2.87 16.42 16.12
CA LEU A 149 2.69 15.60 14.92
C LEU A 149 1.22 15.49 14.53
N ARG A 150 0.33 15.22 15.50
CA ARG A 150 -1.11 15.19 15.24
C ARG A 150 -1.63 16.54 14.72
N THR A 151 -1.18 17.66 15.29
CA THR A 151 -1.57 19.00 14.81
C THR A 151 -1.08 19.29 13.38
N LEU A 152 -0.01 18.65 12.94
CA LEU A 152 0.47 18.73 11.56
C LEU A 152 -0.23 17.75 10.60
N GLY A 153 -1.13 16.88 11.08
CA GLY A 153 -1.76 15.83 10.27
C GLY A 153 -1.01 14.50 10.23
N TYR A 154 0.02 14.33 11.07
CA TYR A 154 0.70 13.04 11.30
C TYR A 154 0.01 12.28 12.44
N GLU A 155 -1.28 11.95 12.25
CA GLU A 155 -2.13 11.39 13.32
C GLU A 155 -1.76 9.96 13.73
N GLU A 156 -1.10 9.23 12.83
CA GLU A 156 -0.95 7.78 12.88
C GLU A 156 0.50 7.31 13.07
N VAL A 157 1.32 8.08 13.79
CA VAL A 157 2.72 7.69 14.03
C VAL A 157 2.85 6.81 15.28
N PRO A 158 3.34 5.56 15.16
CA PRO A 158 3.54 4.71 16.33
C PRO A 158 4.53 5.33 17.32
N PRO A 159 4.28 5.24 18.64
CA PRO A 159 5.20 5.76 19.66
C PRO A 159 6.62 5.22 19.52
N GLU A 160 6.77 3.96 19.13
CA GLU A 160 8.08 3.32 18.92
C GLU A 160 8.85 3.95 17.76
N VAL A 161 8.14 4.37 16.70
CA VAL A 161 8.76 5.07 15.56
C VAL A 161 9.23 6.46 15.97
N VAL A 162 8.44 7.18 16.77
CA VAL A 162 8.84 8.47 17.35
C VAL A 162 10.11 8.31 18.19
N GLN A 163 10.15 7.31 19.08
CA GLN A 163 11.30 7.05 19.93
C GLN A 163 12.55 6.69 19.12
N GLU A 164 12.41 5.87 18.08
CA GLU A 164 13.52 5.47 17.22
C GLU A 164 14.05 6.64 16.38
N CYS A 165 13.16 7.43 15.76
CA CYS A 165 13.54 8.63 15.01
C CYS A 165 14.24 9.65 15.92
N ALA A 166 13.75 9.81 17.15
CA ALA A 166 14.42 10.62 18.16
C ALA A 166 15.82 10.09 18.46
N ALA A 167 15.98 8.79 18.69
CA ALA A 167 17.29 8.18 18.96
C ALA A 167 18.27 8.38 17.79
N LEU A 168 17.80 8.30 16.54
CA LEU A 168 18.64 8.56 15.35
C LEU A 168 19.15 10.01 15.32
N VAL A 169 18.30 11.00 15.63
CA VAL A 169 18.73 12.40 15.74
C VAL A 169 19.78 12.57 16.84
N HIS A 170 19.64 11.85 17.95
CA HIS A 170 20.62 11.87 19.03
C HIS A 170 21.96 11.30 18.63
N LEU A 171 21.99 10.20 17.87
CA LEU A 171 23.23 9.62 17.38
C LEU A 171 23.96 10.59 16.45
N VAL A 172 23.23 11.26 15.55
CA VAL A 172 23.80 12.31 14.69
C VAL A 172 24.38 13.46 15.51
N ASN A 173 23.74 13.83 16.64
CA ASN A 173 24.25 14.86 17.54
C ASN A 173 25.41 14.39 18.44
N LEU A 174 25.52 13.09 18.73
CA LEU A 174 26.58 12.50 19.56
C LEU A 174 27.90 12.39 18.81
N ASP A 175 27.88 12.14 17.49
CA ASP A 175 29.09 12.20 16.66
C ASP A 175 29.73 13.60 16.67
N LEU A 176 28.95 14.65 17.00
CA LEU A 176 29.43 16.03 17.14
C LEU A 176 29.93 16.37 18.56
N ALA A 177 29.60 15.57 19.58
CA ALA A 177 29.92 15.85 20.97
C ALA A 177 30.48 14.59 21.66
N ALA A 178 31.81 14.46 21.70
CA ALA A 178 32.57 13.34 22.25
C ALA A 178 32.27 13.00 23.73
N GLY A 179 31.12 12.40 24.03
CA GLY A 179 30.74 11.90 25.35
C GLY A 179 29.34 11.33 25.42
N ILE A 180 29.17 10.20 26.12
CA ILE A 180 27.89 9.52 26.35
C ILE A 180 27.01 10.41 27.24
N ARG A 181 26.13 11.20 26.64
CA ARG A 181 25.07 11.93 27.36
C ARG A 181 23.74 11.19 27.23
N PRO A 182 22.85 11.26 28.24
CA PRO A 182 21.48 10.76 28.12
C PRO A 182 20.79 11.43 26.92
N LEU A 183 19.82 10.72 26.32
CA LEU A 183 18.95 11.26 25.25
C LEU A 183 18.52 12.68 25.64
N CYS A 184 18.95 13.66 24.86
CA CYS A 184 18.52 15.05 24.97
C CYS A 184 17.00 15.08 24.84
N SER A 185 16.34 15.48 25.91
CA SER A 185 14.87 15.55 25.91
C SER A 185 14.34 16.67 25.01
N THR A 186 15.21 17.51 24.42
CA THR A 186 14.85 18.69 23.65
C THR A 186 15.49 18.72 22.26
N PHE A 187 14.73 19.17 21.25
CA PHE A 187 15.13 19.31 19.86
C PHE A 187 15.28 20.80 19.47
N THR A 188 16.35 21.10 18.73
CA THR A 188 16.55 22.38 18.02
C THR A 188 15.84 22.35 16.66
N PHE A 189 15.85 23.46 15.92
CA PHE A 189 15.34 23.51 14.53
C PHE A 189 15.95 22.40 13.66
N ASP A 190 17.29 22.28 13.63
CA ASP A 190 17.98 21.23 12.86
C ASP A 190 17.64 19.82 13.37
N GLY A 191 17.50 19.66 14.70
CA GLY A 191 17.10 18.39 15.29
C GLY A 191 15.68 17.95 14.88
N LEU A 192 14.72 18.88 14.86
CA LEU A 192 13.35 18.63 14.38
C LEU A 192 13.34 18.35 12.88
N TYR A 193 14.14 19.07 12.10
CA TYR A 193 14.28 18.83 10.68
C TYR A 193 14.69 17.38 10.40
N HIS A 194 15.76 16.93 11.05
CA HIS A 194 16.25 15.56 10.94
C HIS A 194 15.24 14.53 11.47
N PHE A 195 14.54 14.86 12.55
CA PHE A 195 13.46 14.03 13.07
C PHE A 195 12.38 13.81 12.01
N MET A 196 11.91 14.87 11.34
CA MET A 196 10.87 14.79 10.31
C MET A 196 11.35 14.02 9.07
N GLU A 197 12.59 14.23 8.61
CA GLU A 197 13.15 13.42 7.51
C GLU A 197 13.23 11.94 7.88
N ASN A 198 13.71 11.60 9.07
CA ASN A 198 13.77 10.22 9.56
C ASN A 198 12.37 9.61 9.66
N LEU A 199 11.40 10.38 10.16
CA LEU A 199 10.00 9.98 10.25
C LEU A 199 9.44 9.65 8.86
N ARG A 200 9.62 10.54 7.86
CA ARG A 200 9.16 10.31 6.49
C ARG A 200 9.84 9.10 5.83
N ALA A 201 11.15 8.94 6.04
CA ALA A 201 11.93 7.80 5.54
C ALA A 201 11.60 6.47 6.23
N SER A 202 10.99 6.52 7.43
CA SER A 202 10.54 5.33 8.14
C SER A 202 9.28 4.73 7.53
N HIS A 203 8.47 5.55 6.84
CA HIS A 203 7.13 5.22 6.37
C HIS A 203 6.20 4.69 7.49
N GLY A 204 6.45 5.04 8.75
CA GLY A 204 5.70 4.55 9.90
C GLY A 204 6.17 3.18 10.43
N PHE A 205 7.31 2.67 9.97
CA PHE A 205 7.88 1.41 10.43
C PHE A 205 9.10 1.63 11.32
N ILE A 206 9.23 0.81 12.36
CA ILE A 206 10.48 0.74 13.14
C ILE A 206 11.59 0.07 12.31
N ASN A 207 12.86 0.31 12.60
CA ASN A 207 13.99 -0.21 11.83
C ASN A 207 13.97 -1.74 11.73
N ALA A 208 13.58 -2.45 12.79
CA ALA A 208 13.44 -3.90 12.76
C ALA A 208 12.42 -4.37 11.70
N GLU A 209 11.30 -3.66 11.55
CA GLU A 209 10.32 -3.92 10.50
C GLU A 209 10.88 -3.54 9.13
N ARG A 210 11.53 -2.38 8.99
CA ARG A 210 12.15 -1.95 7.72
C ARG A 210 13.17 -2.95 7.20
N VAL A 211 13.98 -3.54 8.07
CA VAL A 211 14.94 -4.59 7.71
C VAL A 211 14.22 -5.84 7.20
N ASP A 212 13.15 -6.29 7.87
CA ASP A 212 12.37 -7.45 7.43
C ASP A 212 11.64 -7.18 6.10
N LEU A 213 11.09 -5.97 5.92
CA LEU A 213 10.49 -5.50 4.67
C LEU A 213 11.52 -5.47 3.53
N LYS A 214 12.73 -4.92 3.77
CA LYS A 214 13.83 -4.91 2.80
C LYS A 214 14.25 -6.32 2.43
N ASN A 215 14.37 -7.22 3.41
CA ASN A 215 14.72 -8.62 3.16
C ASN A 215 13.65 -9.35 2.34
N ALA A 216 12.37 -9.08 2.60
CA ALA A 216 11.30 -9.61 1.76
C ALA A 216 11.39 -9.05 0.33
N PHE A 217 11.59 -7.74 0.17
CA PHE A 217 11.75 -7.13 -1.15
C PHE A 217 12.91 -7.75 -1.93
N LEU A 218 14.11 -7.84 -1.34
CA LEU A 218 15.29 -8.42 -1.99
C LEU A 218 15.10 -9.90 -2.36
N ARG A 219 14.42 -10.65 -1.49
CA ARG A 219 14.07 -12.06 -1.72
C ARG A 219 13.20 -12.27 -2.96
N PHE A 220 12.27 -11.36 -3.20
CA PHE A 220 11.30 -11.50 -4.29
C PHE A 220 11.65 -10.67 -5.53
N SER A 221 12.54 -9.68 -5.44
CA SER A 221 13.03 -8.94 -6.62
C SER A 221 14.10 -9.71 -7.39
N THR A 222 15.00 -10.41 -6.69
CA THR A 222 16.11 -11.12 -7.36
C THR A 222 15.71 -12.54 -7.76
N GLU A 223 15.79 -12.88 -9.06
CA GLU A 223 15.53 -14.25 -9.55
C GLU A 223 16.45 -15.28 -8.89
N LYS A 224 17.66 -14.84 -8.50
CA LYS A 224 18.70 -15.68 -7.90
C LYS A 224 18.37 -16.12 -6.47
N PHE A 225 17.53 -15.39 -5.74
CA PHE A 225 17.21 -15.71 -4.34
C PHE A 225 16.43 -17.01 -4.17
N SER A 226 15.75 -17.46 -5.23
CA SER A 226 14.98 -18.70 -5.25
C SER A 226 15.79 -19.96 -4.90
N LYS A 227 17.14 -19.90 -4.98
CA LYS A 227 18.01 -21.08 -4.83
C LYS A 227 18.80 -21.21 -3.52
N SER A 228 19.15 -20.14 -2.80
CA SER A 228 20.06 -20.22 -1.64
C SER A 228 19.46 -19.85 -0.28
N GLY A 229 18.31 -19.17 -0.23
CA GLY A 229 17.54 -18.95 1.01
C GLY A 229 18.18 -18.04 2.09
N PHE A 230 19.41 -17.56 1.92
CA PHE A 230 20.11 -16.67 2.86
C PHE A 230 20.92 -15.59 2.12
N ILE A 231 20.89 -14.35 2.64
CA ILE A 231 21.80 -13.25 2.27
C ILE A 231 23.04 -13.41 3.13
N GLU A 232 24.21 -13.56 2.51
CA GLU A 232 25.46 -13.29 3.21
C GLU A 232 25.56 -11.77 3.36
N ASP A 233 25.50 -11.31 4.61
CA ASP A 233 25.55 -9.90 5.01
C ASP A 233 26.84 -9.21 4.51
N ASP A 234 26.76 -7.91 4.27
CA ASP A 234 27.87 -6.93 4.12
C ASP A 234 28.33 -6.41 2.74
N SER A 235 27.62 -6.64 1.63
CA SER A 235 27.84 -5.79 0.45
C SER A 235 26.54 -5.30 -0.18
N SER A 236 26.08 -4.13 0.26
CA SER A 236 25.14 -3.31 -0.53
C SER A 236 25.85 -2.88 -1.80
N THR A 237 25.76 -3.69 -2.85
CA THR A 237 26.28 -3.34 -4.16
C THR A 237 25.30 -2.42 -4.86
N ALA A 238 25.77 -1.60 -5.79
CA ALA A 238 24.90 -0.72 -6.61
C ALA A 238 23.77 -1.49 -7.33
N GLU A 239 23.89 -2.82 -7.47
CA GLU A 239 22.84 -3.69 -8.01
C GLU A 239 21.55 -3.69 -7.17
N ASP A 240 21.59 -3.33 -5.88
CA ASP A 240 20.41 -3.29 -5.01
C ASP A 240 19.45 -2.14 -5.38
N GLU A 241 19.95 -1.04 -5.96
CA GLU A 241 19.12 0.14 -6.30
C GLU A 241 18.23 -0.09 -7.53
N GLU A 242 18.61 -1.02 -8.42
CA GLU A 242 17.87 -1.36 -9.64
C GLU A 242 16.95 -2.56 -9.46
N ALA A 243 16.94 -3.18 -8.27
CA ALA A 243 16.07 -4.29 -7.99
C ALA A 243 14.59 -3.88 -8.15
N GLN A 244 13.84 -4.69 -8.90
CA GLN A 244 12.41 -4.49 -9.13
C GLN A 244 11.64 -5.77 -8.79
N ILE A 245 10.43 -5.63 -8.25
CA ILE A 245 9.53 -6.72 -7.91
C ILE A 245 8.27 -6.64 -8.77
N SER A 246 7.90 -7.71 -9.47
CA SER A 246 6.65 -7.73 -10.24
C SER A 246 5.43 -7.81 -9.33
N VAL A 247 4.24 -7.48 -9.84
CA VAL A 247 2.96 -7.52 -9.07
C VAL A 247 2.75 -8.86 -8.36
N LEU A 248 2.94 -9.96 -9.09
CA LEU A 248 2.78 -11.31 -8.53
C LEU A 248 3.80 -11.59 -7.41
N LYS A 249 5.05 -11.16 -7.61
CA LYS A 249 6.10 -11.31 -6.61
C LYS A 249 5.85 -10.41 -5.39
N LEU A 250 5.27 -9.21 -5.57
CA LEU A 250 4.78 -8.36 -4.47
C LEU A 250 3.71 -9.09 -3.67
N PHE A 251 2.71 -9.67 -4.34
CA PHE A 251 1.69 -10.49 -3.68
C PHE A 251 2.31 -11.61 -2.83
N HIS A 252 3.32 -12.29 -3.35
CA HIS A 252 4.06 -13.29 -2.57
C HIS A 252 4.84 -12.70 -1.40
N ALA A 253 5.49 -11.55 -1.58
CA ALA A 253 6.19 -10.84 -0.52
C ALA A 253 5.25 -10.45 0.62
N LEU A 254 4.04 -9.97 0.30
CA LEU A 254 3.01 -9.62 1.27
C LEU A 254 2.56 -10.84 2.07
N ARG A 255 2.25 -11.96 1.41
CA ARG A 255 1.91 -13.23 2.10
C ARG A 255 3.10 -13.74 2.92
N TRP A 256 4.32 -13.62 2.41
CA TRP A 256 5.56 -13.98 3.12
C TRP A 256 5.83 -13.12 4.37
N LEU A 257 5.28 -11.91 4.43
CA LEU A 257 5.29 -11.01 5.58
C LEU A 257 4.11 -11.26 6.53
N GLY A 258 3.20 -12.16 6.17
CA GLY A 258 2.05 -12.57 6.99
C GLY A 258 0.74 -11.86 6.64
N TYR A 259 0.73 -10.92 5.68
CA TYR A 259 -0.49 -10.25 5.26
C TYR A 259 -1.40 -11.22 4.50
N GLN A 260 -2.69 -11.24 4.85
CA GLN A 260 -3.71 -12.04 4.18
C GLN A 260 -4.43 -11.16 3.14
N VAL A 261 -3.71 -10.82 2.08
CA VAL A 261 -4.24 -10.06 0.94
C VAL A 261 -4.47 -10.99 -0.24
N GLU A 262 -5.53 -10.72 -1.00
CA GLU A 262 -5.78 -11.31 -2.31
C GLU A 262 -5.00 -10.55 -3.39
N LEU A 263 -4.68 -11.21 -4.52
CA LEU A 263 -3.87 -10.61 -5.58
C LEU A 263 -4.48 -9.31 -6.13
N TRP A 264 -5.80 -9.24 -6.22
CA TRP A 264 -6.47 -8.03 -6.70
C TRP A 264 -6.41 -6.86 -5.73
N GLN A 265 -6.38 -7.11 -4.42
CA GLN A 265 -6.18 -6.05 -3.44
C GLN A 265 -4.78 -5.47 -3.58
N VAL A 266 -3.80 -6.29 -3.93
CA VAL A 266 -2.43 -5.82 -4.24
C VAL A 266 -2.45 -4.89 -5.44
N LEU A 267 -3.15 -5.28 -6.51
CA LEU A 267 -3.34 -4.45 -7.70
C LEU A 267 -4.04 -3.12 -7.37
N GLU A 268 -5.11 -3.13 -6.58
CA GLU A 268 -5.81 -1.91 -6.12
C GLU A 268 -4.87 -0.99 -5.30
N LYS A 269 -4.05 -1.57 -4.41
CA LYS A 269 -3.06 -0.77 -3.65
C LYS A 269 -1.96 -0.22 -4.52
N MET A 270 -1.54 -0.94 -5.57
CA MET A 270 -0.61 -0.42 -6.56
C MET A 270 -1.22 0.73 -7.35
N ASP A 271 -2.47 0.59 -7.80
CA ASP A 271 -3.17 1.66 -8.49
C ASP A 271 -3.29 2.91 -7.63
N GLY A 272 -3.63 2.75 -6.35
CA GLY A 272 -3.77 3.84 -5.39
C GLY A 272 -2.49 4.62 -5.11
N ILE A 273 -1.32 4.07 -5.45
CA ILE A 273 -0.02 4.77 -5.37
C ILE A 273 0.47 5.29 -6.74
N GLY A 274 -0.42 5.33 -7.73
CA GLY A 274 -0.15 5.82 -9.08
C GLY A 274 0.68 4.86 -9.92
N MET A 275 0.65 3.56 -9.63
CA MET A 275 1.40 2.53 -10.37
C MET A 275 0.53 1.78 -11.39
N VAL A 276 -0.55 2.41 -11.87
CA VAL A 276 -1.43 1.78 -12.87
C VAL A 276 -0.63 1.51 -14.13
N GLY A 277 -0.68 0.25 -14.59
CA GLY A 277 0.05 -0.21 -15.77
C GLY A 277 1.53 -0.48 -15.53
N SER A 278 2.10 -0.23 -14.35
CA SER A 278 3.47 -0.70 -14.09
C SER A 278 3.50 -2.19 -13.81
N ALA A 279 4.31 -2.93 -14.55
CA ALA A 279 4.53 -4.36 -14.32
C ALA A 279 5.39 -4.65 -13.07
N SER A 280 6.12 -3.65 -12.55
CA SER A 280 7.08 -3.82 -11.47
C SER A 280 7.18 -2.62 -10.52
N LEU A 281 7.79 -2.84 -9.35
CA LEU A 281 7.99 -1.86 -8.30
C LEU A 281 9.46 -1.84 -7.83
N CYS A 282 10.03 -0.67 -7.59
CA CYS A 282 11.28 -0.50 -6.87
C CYS A 282 11.08 -0.61 -5.35
N GLN A 283 12.18 -0.58 -4.59
CA GLN A 283 12.13 -0.72 -3.13
C GLN A 283 11.32 0.40 -2.45
N GLU A 284 11.44 1.65 -2.93
CA GLU A 284 10.69 2.77 -2.37
C GLU A 284 9.18 2.59 -2.58
N GLU A 285 8.77 2.19 -3.79
CA GLU A 285 7.37 1.93 -4.10
C GLU A 285 6.81 0.75 -3.31
N PHE A 286 7.60 -0.31 -3.13
CA PHE A 286 7.27 -1.41 -2.23
C PHE A 286 7.00 -0.90 -0.81
N MET A 287 7.89 -0.07 -0.24
CA MET A 287 7.69 0.51 1.09
C MET A 287 6.43 1.37 1.19
N ARG A 288 6.05 2.05 0.09
CA ARG A 288 4.79 2.82 0.03
C ARG A 288 3.56 1.93 0.03
N VAL A 289 3.57 0.82 -0.70
CA VAL A 289 2.50 -0.20 -0.62
C VAL A 289 2.38 -0.71 0.81
N MET A 290 3.52 -1.02 1.46
CA MET A 290 3.51 -1.47 2.85
C MET A 290 2.90 -0.42 3.78
N ALA A 291 3.28 0.85 3.62
CA ALA A 291 2.76 1.96 4.42
C ALA A 291 1.25 2.14 4.24
N GLY A 292 0.75 2.00 3.00
CA GLY A 292 -0.68 2.05 2.72
C GLY A 292 -1.46 0.90 3.36
N LEU A 293 -0.91 -0.31 3.37
CA LEU A 293 -1.49 -1.45 4.09
C LEU A 293 -1.49 -1.23 5.61
N HIS A 294 -0.39 -0.68 6.15
CA HIS A 294 -0.31 -0.38 7.57
C HIS A 294 -1.32 0.69 7.99
N ARG A 295 -1.49 1.75 7.20
CA ARG A 295 -2.53 2.75 7.42
C ARG A 295 -3.92 2.13 7.45
N GLN A 296 -4.26 1.29 6.46
CA GLN A 296 -5.54 0.61 6.44
C GLN A 296 -5.77 -0.25 7.70
N GLU A 297 -4.73 -0.93 8.20
CA GLU A 297 -4.82 -1.66 9.48
C GLU A 297 -5.17 -0.71 10.64
N LEU A 298 -4.55 0.48 10.70
CA LEU A 298 -4.82 1.48 11.74
C LEU A 298 -6.22 2.10 11.63
N GLU A 299 -6.68 2.42 10.42
CA GLU A 299 -8.03 2.91 10.14
C GLU A 299 -9.09 1.91 10.64
N CYS A 300 -8.97 0.62 10.29
CA CYS A 300 -9.90 -0.41 10.78
C CYS A 300 -9.87 -0.55 12.31
N ILE A 301 -8.70 -0.39 12.94
CA ILE A 301 -8.58 -0.40 14.40
C ILE A 301 -9.32 0.79 15.01
N GLN A 302 -9.13 1.99 14.44
CA GLN A 302 -9.79 3.21 14.89
C GLN A 302 -11.31 3.09 14.76
N GLU A 303 -11.81 2.65 13.60
CA GLU A 303 -13.24 2.39 13.37
C GLU A 303 -13.80 1.43 14.43
N MET A 304 -13.14 0.29 14.65
CA MET A 304 -13.54 -0.70 15.67
C MET A 304 -13.57 -0.11 17.10
N LEU A 305 -12.67 0.81 17.43
CA LEU A 305 -12.63 1.48 18.74
C LEU A 305 -13.69 2.59 18.85
N GLN A 306 -13.97 3.30 17.76
CA GLN A 306 -14.95 4.38 17.67
C GLN A 306 -16.40 3.89 17.58
N GLU A 307 -16.65 2.68 17.04
CA GLU A 307 -17.95 2.03 17.00
C GLU A 307 -18.52 1.89 18.43
N SER A 308 -19.19 2.95 18.87
CA SER A 308 -19.77 3.08 20.19
C SER A 308 -20.88 2.03 20.33
N PRO A 309 -20.99 1.33 21.47
CA PRO A 309 -22.09 0.41 21.67
C PRO A 309 -23.39 1.22 21.73
N GLU A 310 -24.12 1.30 20.60
CA GLU A 310 -25.49 1.83 20.52
C GLU A 310 -26.42 1.24 21.58
N ILE A 311 -26.03 0.10 22.18
CA ILE A 311 -26.67 -0.58 23.30
C ILE A 311 -26.71 0.27 24.60
N GLN A 312 -25.89 1.31 24.77
CA GLN A 312 -26.00 2.18 25.96
C GLN A 312 -26.99 3.34 25.83
N ARG A 313 -27.38 3.74 24.61
CA ARG A 313 -28.35 4.84 24.43
C ARG A 313 -29.76 4.46 24.87
N VAL A 314 -30.17 3.20 24.72
CA VAL A 314 -31.50 2.72 25.14
C VAL A 314 -31.69 2.77 26.67
N ASN A 315 -30.63 2.86 27.46
CA ASN A 315 -30.72 2.93 28.93
C ASN A 315 -30.44 4.33 29.52
N SER A 316 -30.07 5.33 28.71
CA SER A 316 -29.66 6.66 29.20
C SER A 316 -30.68 7.77 28.99
N GLU A 317 -31.81 7.53 28.30
CA GLU A 317 -32.87 8.53 28.13
C GLU A 317 -33.58 8.94 29.44
N ALA A 318 -33.27 8.29 30.57
CA ALA A 318 -33.83 8.61 31.88
C ALA A 318 -33.04 9.65 32.70
N SER A 319 -31.88 10.14 32.23
CA SER A 319 -31.05 11.08 32.98
C SER A 319 -30.70 12.32 32.17
N ALA A 320 -31.65 13.26 32.09
CA ALA A 320 -31.49 14.57 31.47
C ALA A 320 -30.58 15.47 32.32
N GLY A 321 -29.26 15.31 32.15
CA GLY A 321 -28.24 16.19 32.73
C GLY A 321 -27.26 16.63 31.65
N ILE A 322 -27.10 17.94 31.49
CA ILE A 322 -26.16 18.59 30.56
C ILE A 322 -24.74 18.09 30.86
N ALA A 323 -24.16 17.29 29.97
CA ALA A 323 -22.77 16.85 30.08
C ALA A 323 -21.82 17.88 29.45
N PRO A 324 -20.66 18.17 30.06
CA PRO A 324 -19.68 19.13 29.55
C PRO A 324 -18.99 18.65 28.26
N ALA A 325 -18.70 19.59 27.34
CA ALA A 325 -18.22 19.33 25.98
C ALA A 325 -16.80 18.75 25.85
N ASP A 326 -16.03 18.67 26.93
CA ASP A 326 -14.60 18.30 26.89
C ASP A 326 -14.28 16.91 27.49
N GLN A 327 -15.27 16.05 27.71
CA GLN A 327 -14.99 14.66 28.11
C GLN A 327 -14.49 13.85 26.92
N GLU A 328 -13.17 13.57 26.89
CA GLU A 328 -12.57 12.57 25.99
C GLU A 328 -13.42 11.31 26.01
N VAL A 329 -13.93 10.92 24.84
CA VAL A 329 -14.72 9.71 24.66
C VAL A 329 -13.83 8.53 25.02
N GLN A 330 -13.98 7.99 26.23
CA GLN A 330 -13.25 6.79 26.63
C GLN A 330 -13.62 5.64 25.68
N ALA A 331 -12.62 5.12 24.97
CA ALA A 331 -12.80 3.96 24.11
C ALA A 331 -13.40 2.80 24.92
N GLY A 332 -14.46 2.19 24.38
CA GLY A 332 -15.05 1.01 25.01
C GLY A 332 -14.06 -0.16 25.06
N PRO A 333 -14.23 -1.12 25.99
CA PRO A 333 -13.26 -2.18 26.18
C PRO A 333 -13.05 -3.04 24.92
N VAL A 334 -11.80 -3.48 24.71
CA VAL A 334 -11.44 -4.38 23.61
C VAL A 334 -11.95 -5.80 23.92
N THR A 335 -13.04 -6.19 23.27
CA THR A 335 -13.68 -7.50 23.47
C THR A 335 -13.29 -8.50 22.37
N ALA A 336 -13.39 -9.80 22.67
CA ALA A 336 -13.18 -10.87 21.69
C ALA A 336 -14.08 -10.75 20.44
N LYS A 337 -15.31 -10.21 20.60
CA LYS A 337 -16.23 -9.96 19.47
C LYS A 337 -15.69 -8.87 18.55
N ARG A 338 -15.23 -7.74 19.11
CA ARG A 338 -14.64 -6.63 18.34
C ARG A 338 -13.38 -7.07 17.61
N LEU A 339 -12.48 -7.77 18.31
CA LEU A 339 -11.29 -8.36 17.69
C LEU A 339 -11.67 -9.33 16.56
N LYS A 340 -12.72 -10.15 16.72
CA LYS A 340 -13.17 -11.03 15.63
C LYS A 340 -13.54 -10.24 14.36
N VAL A 341 -14.32 -9.18 14.50
CA VAL A 341 -14.75 -8.33 13.37
C VAL A 341 -13.55 -7.67 12.71
N LEU A 342 -12.66 -7.05 13.49
CA LEU A 342 -11.44 -6.42 13.00
C LEU A 342 -10.56 -7.40 12.21
N PHE A 343 -10.26 -8.57 12.79
CA PHE A 343 -9.42 -9.56 12.11
C PHE A 343 -10.09 -10.07 10.83
N GLN A 344 -11.43 -10.25 10.83
CA GLN A 344 -12.17 -10.64 9.62
C GLN A 344 -12.13 -9.56 8.53
N GLN A 345 -12.29 -8.28 8.89
CA GLN A 345 -12.19 -7.16 7.95
C GLN A 345 -10.80 -7.08 7.30
N LEU A 346 -9.76 -7.38 8.07
CA LEU A 346 -8.36 -7.41 7.61
C LEU A 346 -7.97 -8.76 6.94
N GLY A 347 -8.92 -9.67 6.69
CA GLY A 347 -8.68 -10.95 6.02
C GLY A 347 -8.04 -12.04 6.88
N TYR A 348 -7.82 -11.80 8.17
CA TYR A 348 -7.24 -12.78 9.09
C TYR A 348 -8.32 -13.72 9.65
N SER A 349 -7.98 -15.01 9.76
CA SER A 349 -8.80 -16.03 10.42
C SER A 349 -8.19 -16.45 11.75
N MET A 350 -8.78 -16.00 12.86
CA MET A 350 -8.35 -16.38 14.20
C MET A 350 -9.34 -17.33 14.89
N PRO A 351 -8.89 -18.44 15.51
CA PRO A 351 -9.75 -19.30 16.31
C PRO A 351 -10.40 -18.55 17.48
N GLY A 352 -11.67 -18.86 17.78
CA GLY A 352 -12.40 -18.21 18.87
C GLY A 352 -11.74 -18.34 20.25
N SER A 353 -11.03 -19.44 20.51
CA SER A 353 -10.27 -19.63 21.75
C SER A 353 -9.09 -18.65 21.88
N GLU A 354 -8.41 -18.34 20.79
CA GLU A 354 -7.31 -17.36 20.77
C GLU A 354 -7.83 -15.94 20.97
N LEU A 355 -8.96 -15.59 20.33
CA LEU A 355 -9.64 -14.30 20.53
C LEU A 355 -10.07 -14.08 21.99
N VAL A 356 -10.59 -15.12 22.65
CA VAL A 356 -10.93 -15.06 24.08
C VAL A 356 -9.68 -14.89 24.95
N GLY A 357 -8.57 -15.52 24.58
CA GLY A 357 -7.28 -15.34 25.24
C GLY A 357 -6.79 -13.89 25.16
N LEU A 358 -6.75 -13.32 23.95
CA LEU A 358 -6.33 -11.94 23.73
C LEU A 358 -7.23 -10.93 24.46
N SER A 359 -8.54 -11.13 24.44
CA SER A 359 -9.47 -10.26 25.17
C SER A 359 -9.24 -10.28 26.68
N LYS A 360 -8.85 -11.43 27.25
CA LYS A 360 -8.41 -11.51 28.66
C LYS A 360 -7.09 -10.78 28.89
N GLU A 361 -6.15 -10.85 27.95
CA GLU A 361 -4.88 -10.12 28.03
C GLU A 361 -5.11 -8.59 28.10
N PHE A 362 -6.03 -8.03 27.30
CA PHE A 362 -6.46 -6.62 27.40
C PHE A 362 -7.15 -6.30 28.74
N ALA A 363 -8.06 -7.17 29.21
CA ALA A 363 -8.76 -6.96 30.48
C ALA A 363 -7.82 -6.99 31.70
N GLN A 364 -6.68 -7.70 31.57
CA GLN A 364 -5.63 -7.80 32.59
C GLN A 364 -4.58 -6.68 32.47
N GLY A 365 -4.68 -5.80 31.48
CA GLY A 365 -3.76 -4.68 31.28
C GLY A 365 -2.42 -5.06 30.67
N TYR A 366 -2.29 -6.24 30.04
CA TYR A 366 -1.07 -6.61 29.31
C TYR A 366 -0.87 -5.77 28.04
N PHE A 367 -1.96 -5.23 27.49
CA PHE A 367 -1.95 -4.30 26.36
C PHE A 367 -2.79 -3.06 26.70
N PRO A 368 -2.39 -1.86 26.25
CA PRO A 368 -3.24 -0.69 26.36
C PRO A 368 -4.50 -0.87 25.51
N GLN A 369 -5.64 -0.32 25.93
CA GLN A 369 -6.91 -0.43 25.21
C GLN A 369 -7.08 0.70 24.18
N ASP A 370 -5.99 1.06 23.51
CA ASP A 370 -5.92 2.08 22.48
C ASP A 370 -5.56 1.46 21.12
N VAL A 371 -5.41 2.32 20.10
CA VAL A 371 -5.03 1.90 18.74
C VAL A 371 -3.73 1.09 18.74
N TRP A 372 -2.75 1.50 19.55
CA TRP A 372 -1.41 0.92 19.55
C TRP A 372 -1.37 -0.45 20.23
N GLY A 373 -2.11 -0.66 21.31
CA GLY A 373 -2.23 -1.97 21.94
C GLY A 373 -2.89 -3.00 21.02
N VAL A 374 -3.92 -2.58 20.26
CA VAL A 374 -4.56 -3.44 19.25
C VAL A 374 -3.60 -3.72 18.08
N ALA A 375 -2.88 -2.71 17.59
CA ALA A 375 -1.87 -2.87 16.54
C ALA A 375 -0.74 -3.83 16.97
N GLN A 376 -0.31 -3.78 18.24
CA GLN A 376 0.69 -4.71 18.78
C GLN A 376 0.19 -6.17 18.78
N VAL A 377 -1.07 -6.39 19.15
CA VAL A 377 -1.70 -7.71 19.10
C VAL A 377 -1.83 -8.21 17.66
N LEU A 378 -2.23 -7.33 16.73
CA LEU A 378 -2.27 -7.65 15.30
C LEU A 378 -0.89 -8.06 14.77
N ARG A 379 0.15 -7.29 15.07
CA ARG A 379 1.56 -7.59 14.71
C ARG A 379 1.99 -8.95 15.27
N ARG A 380 1.64 -9.27 16.52
CA ARG A 380 1.92 -10.58 17.15
C ARG A 380 1.23 -11.73 16.40
N HIS A 381 -0.03 -11.56 16.00
CA HIS A 381 -0.73 -12.57 15.22
C HIS A 381 -0.16 -12.70 13.80
N ARG A 382 0.11 -11.58 13.13
CA ARG A 382 0.75 -11.52 11.80
C ARG A 382 2.06 -12.29 11.78
N ASN A 383 2.89 -12.18 12.83
CA ASN A 383 4.11 -12.97 12.96
C ASN A 383 3.86 -14.50 13.03
N LYS A 384 2.79 -14.95 13.70
CA LYS A 384 2.41 -16.37 13.70
C LYS A 384 1.95 -16.83 12.31
N VAL A 385 1.07 -16.05 11.69
CA VAL A 385 0.55 -16.32 10.34
C VAL A 385 1.71 -16.39 9.35
N ARG A 386 2.65 -15.45 9.44
CA ARG A 386 3.88 -15.43 8.67
C ARG A 386 4.66 -16.73 8.79
N ASP A 387 4.91 -17.21 10.01
CA ASP A 387 5.65 -18.46 10.21
C ASP A 387 4.92 -19.68 9.62
N GLU A 388 3.58 -19.69 9.67
CA GLU A 388 2.77 -20.73 9.03
C GLU A 388 2.85 -20.64 7.50
N VAL A 389 2.62 -19.45 6.92
CA VAL A 389 2.65 -19.21 5.47
C VAL A 389 4.03 -19.53 4.88
N ARG A 390 5.11 -19.18 5.58
CA ARG A 390 6.49 -19.49 5.17
C ARG A 390 6.75 -21.00 5.12
N LYS A 391 6.20 -21.76 6.07
CA LYS A 391 6.29 -23.25 6.08
C LYS A 391 5.44 -23.89 4.98
N ASN A 392 4.40 -23.20 4.54
CA ASN A 392 3.37 -23.72 3.65
C ASN A 392 3.43 -23.09 2.25
N PHE A 393 4.60 -22.64 1.80
CA PHE A 393 4.82 -22.11 0.45
C PHE A 393 3.85 -20.98 0.03
N GLY A 394 3.40 -20.15 0.97
CA GLY A 394 2.47 -19.06 0.66
C GLY A 394 0.99 -19.40 0.87
N PHE A 395 0.62 -20.66 1.08
CA PHE A 395 -0.77 -21.06 1.24
C PHE A 395 -1.29 -20.79 2.65
N ALA A 396 -2.50 -20.23 2.72
CA ALA A 396 -3.28 -20.06 3.92
C ALA A 396 -3.85 -21.41 4.39
N ARG A 397 -4.21 -21.47 5.67
CA ARG A 397 -4.73 -22.69 6.31
C ARG A 397 -5.97 -23.27 5.64
N ALA A 398 -6.84 -22.43 5.09
CA ALA A 398 -8.03 -22.88 4.37
C ALA A 398 -7.66 -23.58 3.05
N GLU A 399 -6.77 -22.97 2.26
CA GLU A 399 -6.25 -23.54 1.00
C GLU A 399 -5.52 -24.86 1.24
N LEU A 400 -4.71 -24.92 2.30
CA LEU A 400 -3.96 -26.14 2.67
C LEU A 400 -4.84 -27.34 2.94
N ARG A 401 -6.02 -27.16 3.56
CA ARG A 401 -6.95 -28.28 3.78
C ARG A 401 -7.40 -28.88 2.46
N GLY A 402 -7.81 -28.03 1.50
CA GLY A 402 -8.22 -28.49 0.17
C GLY A 402 -7.08 -29.16 -0.60
N LEU A 403 -5.87 -28.58 -0.53
CA LEU A 403 -4.68 -29.16 -1.17
C LEU A 403 -4.25 -30.49 -0.51
N GLN A 404 -4.39 -30.60 0.81
CA GLN A 404 -4.10 -31.82 1.54
C GLN A 404 -5.09 -32.92 1.18
N GLU A 405 -6.40 -32.62 1.16
CA GLU A 405 -7.42 -33.57 0.74
C GLU A 405 -7.20 -34.05 -0.71
N ALA A 406 -6.87 -33.13 -1.62
CA ALA A 406 -6.53 -33.46 -3.00
C ALA A 406 -5.27 -34.35 -3.10
N PHE A 407 -4.22 -34.01 -2.33
CA PHE A 407 -3.01 -34.82 -2.27
C PHE A 407 -3.29 -36.22 -1.73
N GLU A 408 -4.03 -36.34 -0.63
CA GLU A 408 -4.38 -37.62 -0.02
C GLU A 408 -5.23 -38.49 -0.95
N GLN A 409 -6.12 -37.90 -1.74
CA GLN A 409 -6.89 -38.62 -2.76
C GLN A 409 -5.98 -39.20 -3.85
N LEU A 410 -4.98 -38.45 -4.29
CA LEU A 410 -4.03 -38.87 -5.33
C LEU A 410 -2.97 -39.86 -4.79
N ALA A 411 -2.47 -39.66 -3.57
CA ALA A 411 -1.35 -40.38 -2.98
C ALA A 411 -1.74 -41.70 -2.29
N ARG A 412 -3.04 -42.03 -2.20
CA ARG A 412 -3.50 -43.27 -1.56
C ARG A 412 -2.99 -44.52 -2.29
N PRO A 413 -2.46 -45.53 -1.57
CA PRO A 413 -2.26 -45.62 -0.11
C PRO A 413 -0.84 -45.23 0.37
N ALA A 414 0.08 -44.88 -0.53
CA ALA A 414 1.51 -44.76 -0.23
C ALA A 414 1.88 -43.52 0.60
N GLY A 415 1.05 -42.46 0.58
CA GLY A 415 1.36 -41.18 1.23
C GLY A 415 2.36 -40.30 0.45
N THR A 416 2.83 -40.78 -0.70
CA THR A 416 3.64 -40.05 -1.68
C THR A 416 3.02 -40.22 -3.07
N LEU A 417 3.29 -39.27 -3.98
CA LEU A 417 2.86 -39.39 -5.38
C LEU A 417 3.97 -40.06 -6.20
N GLN A 418 3.71 -41.26 -6.71
CA GLN A 418 4.67 -42.01 -7.53
C GLN A 418 4.02 -42.52 -8.83
N GLY A 419 4.85 -42.73 -9.86
CA GLY A 419 4.44 -43.39 -11.11
C GLY A 419 3.15 -42.81 -11.73
N LYS A 420 2.08 -43.61 -11.74
CA LYS A 420 0.78 -43.20 -12.30
C LYS A 420 0.09 -42.07 -11.52
N GLN A 421 0.26 -42.02 -10.20
CA GLN A 421 -0.33 -40.97 -9.36
C GLN A 421 0.32 -39.62 -9.64
N LEU A 422 1.66 -39.61 -9.75
CA LEU A 422 2.42 -38.43 -10.17
C LEU A 422 1.99 -37.96 -11.56
N SER A 423 1.86 -38.89 -12.52
CA SER A 423 1.37 -38.56 -13.86
C SER A 423 -0.03 -37.94 -13.84
N LEU A 424 -0.93 -38.42 -12.97
CA LEU A 424 -2.27 -37.87 -12.82
C LEU A 424 -2.25 -36.47 -12.21
N ALA A 425 -1.44 -36.24 -11.17
CA ALA A 425 -1.24 -34.91 -10.58
C ALA A 425 -0.70 -33.92 -11.62
N VAL A 426 0.32 -34.32 -12.39
CA VAL A 426 0.89 -33.49 -13.47
C VAL A 426 -0.15 -33.16 -14.53
N ARG A 427 -1.01 -34.11 -14.90
CA ARG A 427 -2.11 -33.87 -15.86
C ARG A 427 -3.08 -32.81 -15.34
N GLN A 428 -3.36 -32.81 -14.03
CA GLN A 428 -4.27 -31.84 -13.42
C GLN A 428 -3.63 -30.45 -13.29
N LEU A 429 -2.33 -30.38 -12.98
CA LEU A 429 -1.60 -29.12 -12.81
C LEU A 429 -1.14 -28.48 -14.13
N PHE A 430 -0.89 -29.29 -15.16
CA PHE A 430 -0.42 -28.84 -16.48
C PHE A 430 -1.38 -29.33 -17.56
N PRO A 431 -2.55 -28.68 -17.73
CA PRO A 431 -3.51 -29.05 -18.75
C PRO A 431 -2.90 -28.83 -20.15
N GLY A 432 -2.38 -29.89 -20.75
CA GLY A 432 -1.68 -29.83 -22.04
C GLY A 432 -0.42 -30.71 -22.10
N ALA A 433 0.19 -31.04 -20.97
CA ALA A 433 1.43 -31.83 -20.90
C ALA A 433 1.32 -33.24 -21.55
N GLU A 434 0.10 -33.79 -21.66
CA GLU A 434 -0.15 -35.04 -22.38
C GLU A 434 -0.03 -34.86 -23.90
N LYS A 435 -0.52 -33.73 -24.43
CA LYS A 435 -0.67 -33.50 -25.87
C LYS A 435 0.53 -32.74 -26.46
N GLU A 436 1.08 -31.78 -25.72
CA GLU A 436 2.08 -30.85 -26.21
C GLU A 436 3.47 -31.13 -25.61
N ARG A 437 4.49 -31.22 -26.47
CA ARG A 437 5.87 -31.50 -26.07
C ARG A 437 6.44 -30.39 -25.17
N LEU A 438 6.12 -29.14 -25.46
CA LEU A 438 6.62 -27.98 -24.70
C LEU A 438 6.07 -27.98 -23.27
N GLU A 439 4.76 -28.19 -23.11
CA GLU A 439 4.12 -28.32 -21.79
C GLU A 439 4.66 -29.51 -20.99
N ARG A 440 4.92 -30.63 -21.66
CA ARG A 440 5.56 -31.78 -21.00
C ARG A 440 6.97 -31.46 -20.49
N GLN A 441 7.76 -30.74 -21.29
CA GLN A 441 9.08 -30.29 -20.89
C GLN A 441 9.02 -29.31 -19.72
N ARG A 442 8.06 -28.37 -19.74
CA ARG A 442 7.81 -27.43 -18.64
C ARG A 442 7.42 -28.15 -17.35
N ALA A 443 6.47 -29.09 -17.41
CA ALA A 443 6.10 -29.91 -16.27
C ALA A 443 7.31 -30.65 -15.69
N HIS A 444 8.11 -31.31 -16.53
CA HIS A 444 9.31 -32.03 -16.10
C HIS A 444 10.35 -31.11 -15.45
N GLN A 445 10.61 -29.92 -16.02
CA GLN A 445 11.52 -28.94 -15.44
C GLN A 445 11.04 -28.44 -14.08
N THR A 446 9.73 -28.26 -13.92
CA THR A 446 9.13 -27.79 -12.65
C THR A 446 9.23 -28.86 -11.59
N ILE A 447 8.90 -30.12 -11.92
CA ILE A 447 9.08 -31.25 -10.99
C ILE A 447 10.55 -31.34 -10.56
N LYS A 448 11.49 -31.22 -11.50
CA LYS A 448 12.92 -31.25 -11.19
C LYS A 448 13.38 -30.10 -10.28
N GLN A 449 12.72 -28.94 -10.33
CA GLN A 449 13.02 -27.81 -9.44
C GLN A 449 12.54 -28.06 -8.00
N VAL A 450 11.45 -28.79 -7.81
CA VAL A 450 10.85 -29.00 -6.49
C VAL A 450 11.34 -30.28 -5.80
N THR A 451 11.64 -31.32 -6.57
CA THR A 451 12.06 -32.62 -6.03
C THR A 451 13.49 -32.56 -5.52
N LYS A 452 13.72 -33.04 -4.30
CA LYS A 452 15.09 -33.27 -3.80
C LYS A 452 15.71 -34.54 -4.41
N SER A 453 14.88 -35.49 -4.82
CA SER A 453 15.34 -36.75 -5.43
C SER A 453 15.94 -36.51 -6.81
N ARG A 454 17.12 -37.10 -7.06
CA ARG A 454 17.78 -37.06 -8.38
C ARG A 454 16.93 -37.70 -9.49
N ALA A 455 16.04 -38.63 -9.12
CA ALA A 455 15.22 -39.37 -10.07
C ALA A 455 13.87 -38.71 -10.37
N CYS A 456 13.43 -37.73 -9.57
CA CYS A 456 12.10 -37.10 -9.71
C CYS A 456 10.92 -38.11 -9.72
N GLU A 457 11.08 -39.26 -9.05
CA GLU A 457 10.11 -40.36 -9.12
C GLU A 457 9.02 -40.29 -8.04
N GLU A 458 9.26 -39.52 -6.98
CA GLU A 458 8.34 -39.35 -5.87
C GLU A 458 8.21 -37.87 -5.48
N LEU A 459 7.00 -37.49 -5.06
CA LEU A 459 6.73 -36.21 -4.40
C LEU A 459 6.09 -36.46 -3.03
N ASP A 460 6.67 -35.87 -1.99
CA ASP A 460 5.99 -35.71 -0.71
C ASP A 460 4.98 -34.54 -0.74
N PHE A 461 4.23 -34.33 0.34
CA PHE A 461 3.22 -33.26 0.39
C PHE A 461 3.85 -31.86 0.28
N GLN A 462 5.04 -31.64 0.83
CA GLN A 462 5.71 -30.33 0.78
C GLN A 462 6.22 -30.04 -0.64
N GLU A 463 6.81 -31.03 -1.32
CA GLU A 463 7.21 -30.91 -2.72
C GLU A 463 5.99 -30.73 -3.63
N PHE A 464 4.85 -31.39 -3.32
CA PHE A 464 3.58 -31.15 -4.00
C PHE A 464 3.06 -29.72 -3.81
N LEU A 465 3.06 -29.17 -2.59
CA LEU A 465 2.68 -27.77 -2.37
C LEU A 465 3.57 -26.82 -3.17
N HIS A 466 4.89 -27.03 -3.16
CA HIS A 466 5.81 -26.22 -3.94
C HIS A 466 5.51 -26.33 -5.45
N LEU A 467 5.21 -27.54 -5.95
CA LEU A 467 4.82 -27.75 -7.35
C LEU A 467 3.55 -26.97 -7.70
N VAL A 468 2.50 -27.09 -6.89
CA VAL A 468 1.22 -26.39 -7.07
C VAL A 468 1.46 -24.89 -7.10
N ARG A 469 2.28 -24.37 -6.17
CA ARG A 469 2.61 -22.94 -6.11
C ARG A 469 3.26 -22.45 -7.41
N LEU A 470 4.29 -23.16 -7.91
CA LEU A 470 4.94 -22.80 -9.17
C LEU A 470 4.00 -22.85 -10.38
N CYS A 471 2.98 -23.72 -10.35
CA CYS A 471 1.98 -23.77 -11.43
C CYS A 471 1.05 -22.56 -11.36
N LEU A 472 0.49 -22.29 -10.19
CA LEU A 472 -0.39 -21.15 -9.95
C LEU A 472 0.30 -19.83 -10.26
N ASP A 473 1.56 -19.68 -9.86
CA ASP A 473 2.32 -18.46 -10.07
C ASP A 473 2.55 -18.21 -11.56
N ARG A 474 2.85 -19.25 -12.36
CA ARG A 474 3.01 -19.09 -13.81
C ARG A 474 1.70 -18.78 -14.53
N GLU A 475 0.62 -19.45 -14.14
CA GLU A 475 -0.71 -19.15 -14.69
C GLU A 475 -1.08 -17.70 -14.37
N ALA A 476 -0.87 -17.28 -13.12
CA ALA A 476 -1.14 -15.92 -12.69
C ALA A 476 -0.28 -14.88 -13.41
N GLU A 477 1.01 -15.14 -13.59
CA GLU A 477 1.92 -14.26 -14.32
C GLU A 477 1.53 -14.13 -15.80
N ALA A 478 1.16 -15.23 -16.45
CA ALA A 478 0.67 -15.19 -17.83
C ALA A 478 -0.58 -14.31 -17.94
N LYS A 479 -1.54 -14.47 -17.04
CA LYS A 479 -2.78 -13.68 -17.02
C LYS A 479 -2.55 -12.20 -16.71
N LEU A 480 -1.68 -11.87 -15.75
CA LEU A 480 -1.29 -10.49 -15.47
C LEU A 480 -0.57 -9.82 -16.66
N ASN A 481 0.22 -10.59 -17.42
CA ASN A 481 0.86 -10.08 -18.64
C ASN A 481 -0.15 -9.80 -19.76
N GLU A 482 -1.19 -10.63 -19.92
CA GLU A 482 -2.29 -10.35 -20.85
C GLU A 482 -3.06 -9.09 -20.42
N GLU A 483 -3.30 -8.94 -19.11
CA GLU A 483 -3.93 -7.75 -18.56
C GLU A 483 -3.13 -6.48 -18.82
N HIS A 484 -1.82 -6.51 -18.56
CA HIS A 484 -0.95 -5.40 -18.85
C HIS A 484 -0.98 -5.01 -20.34
N GLN A 485 -0.92 -5.99 -21.25
CA GLN A 485 -1.03 -5.76 -22.69
C GLN A 485 -2.40 -5.22 -23.12
N ALA A 486 -3.48 -5.59 -22.44
CA ALA A 486 -4.80 -5.02 -22.70
C ALA A 486 -4.86 -3.56 -22.25
N LEU A 487 -4.33 -3.24 -21.07
CA LEU A 487 -4.28 -1.87 -20.55
C LEU A 487 -3.46 -0.91 -21.42
N GLU A 488 -2.40 -1.39 -22.07
CA GLU A 488 -1.64 -0.59 -23.05
C GLU A 488 -2.43 -0.28 -24.33
N ARG A 489 -3.37 -1.16 -24.71
CA ARG A 489 -4.16 -1.04 -25.95
C ARG A 489 -5.47 -0.27 -25.74
N LEU A 490 -6.04 -0.36 -24.55
CA LEU A 490 -7.35 0.21 -24.23
C LEU A 490 -7.21 1.67 -23.77
N PRO A 491 -8.08 2.58 -24.23
CA PRO A 491 -7.99 4.01 -23.91
C PRO A 491 -8.63 4.36 -22.55
N PHE A 492 -8.49 3.48 -21.55
CA PHE A 492 -9.02 3.74 -20.20
C PHE A 492 -8.02 4.52 -19.38
N VAL A 493 -8.50 5.50 -18.61
CA VAL A 493 -7.66 6.17 -17.62
C VAL A 493 -7.51 5.31 -16.37
N ALA A 494 -6.44 5.55 -15.61
CA ALA A 494 -6.09 4.79 -14.42
C ALA A 494 -7.25 4.63 -13.41
N SER A 495 -8.00 5.71 -13.17
CA SER A 495 -9.14 5.69 -12.25
C SER A 495 -10.29 4.81 -12.74
N GLU A 496 -10.58 4.80 -14.04
CA GLU A 496 -11.62 3.92 -14.62
C GLU A 496 -11.25 2.45 -14.44
N VAL A 497 -9.98 2.09 -14.68
CA VAL A 497 -9.49 0.73 -14.49
C VAL A 497 -9.67 0.27 -13.04
N THR A 498 -9.32 1.12 -12.06
CA THR A 498 -9.52 0.81 -10.65
C THR A 498 -11.00 0.62 -10.30
N GLU A 499 -11.88 1.49 -10.80
CA GLU A 499 -13.34 1.36 -10.58
C GLU A 499 -13.89 0.07 -11.19
N PHE A 500 -13.54 -0.24 -12.43
CA PHE A 500 -13.93 -1.49 -13.09
C PHE A 500 -13.41 -2.73 -12.35
N ARG A 501 -12.18 -2.66 -11.83
CA ARG A 501 -11.57 -3.74 -11.03
C ARG A 501 -12.38 -3.98 -9.76
N THR A 502 -12.72 -2.93 -9.01
CA THR A 502 -13.55 -3.04 -7.80
C THR A 502 -14.91 -3.68 -8.10
N ILE A 503 -15.58 -3.28 -9.18
CA ILE A 503 -16.85 -3.87 -9.61
C ILE A 503 -16.66 -5.36 -9.96
N PHE A 504 -15.68 -5.67 -10.81
CA PHE A 504 -15.37 -7.04 -11.26
C PHE A 504 -15.14 -7.98 -10.07
N HIS A 505 -14.30 -7.59 -9.12
CA HIS A 505 -14.01 -8.41 -7.94
C HIS A 505 -15.21 -8.54 -7.00
N GLY A 506 -15.99 -7.48 -6.82
CA GLY A 506 -17.22 -7.52 -6.04
C GLY A 506 -18.18 -8.59 -6.55
N VAL A 507 -18.38 -8.66 -7.87
CA VAL A 507 -19.24 -9.67 -8.51
C VAL A 507 -18.60 -11.06 -8.46
N ALA A 508 -17.29 -11.17 -8.72
CA ALA A 508 -16.60 -12.46 -8.72
C ALA A 508 -16.59 -13.13 -7.33
N LEU A 509 -16.47 -12.34 -6.25
CA LEU A 509 -16.56 -12.84 -4.88
C LEU A 509 -17.97 -13.37 -4.54
N GLN A 510 -19.02 -12.70 -5.03
CA GLN A 510 -20.40 -13.18 -4.88
C GLN A 510 -20.63 -14.49 -5.63
N GLU A 511 -20.06 -14.64 -6.82
CA GLU A 511 -20.13 -15.87 -7.61
C GLU A 511 -19.37 -17.03 -6.94
N LYS A 512 -18.14 -16.78 -6.46
CA LYS A 512 -17.32 -17.78 -5.75
C LYS A 512 -18.03 -18.32 -4.51
N SER A 513 -18.76 -17.45 -3.80
CA SER A 513 -19.56 -17.83 -2.63
C SER A 513 -20.71 -18.81 -2.97
N LYS A 514 -21.23 -18.76 -4.20
CA LYS A 514 -22.27 -19.68 -4.71
C LYS A 514 -21.67 -20.96 -5.30
N ALA A 515 -20.49 -20.87 -5.93
CA ALA A 515 -19.86 -21.97 -6.66
C ALA A 515 -19.05 -22.96 -5.78
N SER A 516 -18.75 -22.58 -4.53
CA SER A 516 -17.88 -23.34 -3.62
C SER A 516 -18.31 -24.80 -3.37
N GLU A 517 -19.53 -25.21 -3.76
CA GLU A 517 -20.00 -26.59 -3.59
C GLU A 517 -19.66 -27.53 -4.77
N GLN A 518 -19.25 -27.01 -5.94
CA GLN A 518 -19.18 -27.81 -7.18
C GLN A 518 -17.81 -27.85 -7.88
N CYS A 519 -16.79 -27.11 -7.45
CA CYS A 519 -15.49 -27.11 -8.12
C CYS A 519 -14.66 -28.36 -7.76
N THR A 520 -14.43 -29.25 -8.72
CA THR A 520 -13.69 -30.52 -8.52
C THR A 520 -12.20 -30.45 -8.89
N SER A 521 -11.73 -29.33 -9.46
CA SER A 521 -10.33 -29.14 -9.83
C SER A 521 -9.47 -28.74 -8.62
N ILE A 522 -8.29 -29.34 -8.48
CA ILE A 522 -7.29 -28.97 -7.45
C ILE A 522 -6.96 -27.48 -7.52
N LEU A 523 -6.81 -26.93 -8.72
CA LEU A 523 -6.46 -25.53 -8.93
C LEU A 523 -7.66 -24.59 -8.79
N GLY A 524 -8.88 -25.06 -9.07
CA GLY A 524 -10.08 -24.22 -9.07
C GLY A 524 -10.36 -23.57 -7.71
N ASN A 525 -10.04 -24.27 -6.62
CA ASN A 525 -10.22 -23.75 -5.26
C ASN A 525 -9.10 -22.80 -4.81
N VAL A 526 -7.97 -22.76 -5.51
CA VAL A 526 -6.75 -22.05 -5.10
C VAL A 526 -6.30 -21.01 -6.14
N SER A 527 -7.02 -20.86 -7.26
CA SER A 527 -6.74 -19.80 -8.23
C SER A 527 -6.83 -18.43 -7.55
N ALA A 528 -5.73 -17.68 -7.63
CA ALA A 528 -5.62 -16.33 -7.11
C ALA A 528 -6.28 -15.29 -8.04
N ILE A 529 -6.50 -15.64 -9.31
CA ILE A 529 -7.11 -14.74 -10.30
C ILE A 529 -8.59 -15.10 -10.44
N PRO A 530 -9.50 -14.17 -10.10
CA PRO A 530 -10.91 -14.36 -10.30
C PRO A 530 -11.29 -14.22 -11.77
N CYS A 531 -12.38 -14.88 -12.14
CA CYS A 531 -13.05 -14.75 -13.43
C CYS A 531 -14.56 -14.57 -13.18
N LEU A 532 -15.26 -13.99 -14.15
CA LEU A 532 -16.71 -13.82 -14.13
C LEU A 532 -17.35 -14.71 -15.18
N SER A 533 -18.36 -15.50 -14.82
CA SER A 533 -19.17 -16.17 -15.85
C SER A 533 -19.97 -15.16 -16.67
N TYR A 534 -20.38 -15.55 -17.89
CA TYR A 534 -21.25 -14.71 -18.70
C TYR A 534 -22.56 -14.34 -17.98
N ILE A 535 -23.08 -15.24 -17.14
CA ILE A 535 -24.28 -15.01 -16.35
C ILE A 535 -24.03 -13.91 -15.30
N ALA A 536 -22.86 -13.91 -14.68
CA ALA A 536 -22.48 -12.88 -13.72
C ALA A 536 -22.34 -11.50 -14.40
N VAL A 537 -21.74 -11.45 -15.59
CA VAL A 537 -21.65 -10.21 -16.39
C VAL A 537 -23.03 -9.71 -16.81
N GLU A 538 -23.91 -10.60 -17.26
CA GLU A 538 -25.30 -10.24 -17.60
C GLU A 538 -26.05 -9.67 -16.39
N ALA A 539 -25.96 -10.33 -15.23
CA ALA A 539 -26.59 -9.87 -14.00
C ALA A 539 -26.05 -8.50 -13.54
N MET A 540 -24.75 -8.26 -13.74
CA MET A 540 -24.13 -6.97 -13.45
C MET A 540 -24.66 -5.86 -14.37
N LEU A 541 -24.78 -6.11 -15.68
CA LEU A 541 -25.27 -5.14 -16.66
C LEU A 541 -26.78 -4.87 -16.55
N ALA A 542 -27.57 -5.86 -16.11
CA ALA A 542 -28.99 -5.69 -15.85
C ALA A 542 -29.26 -4.65 -14.74
N GLY A 543 -28.32 -4.48 -13.80
CA GLY A 543 -28.41 -3.43 -12.78
C GLY A 543 -28.25 -2.01 -13.32
N ILE A 544 -27.61 -1.84 -14.48
CA ILE A 544 -27.35 -0.54 -15.12
C ILE A 544 -28.42 -0.23 -16.18
N THR A 545 -28.73 -1.22 -17.02
CA THR A 545 -29.58 -1.04 -18.22
C THR A 545 -31.04 -1.45 -18.01
N GLY A 546 -31.37 -2.09 -16.88
CA GLY A 546 -32.68 -2.65 -16.61
C GLY A 546 -32.85 -4.08 -17.14
N ASP A 547 -34.10 -4.50 -17.36
CA ASP A 547 -34.41 -5.87 -17.84
C ASP A 547 -33.86 -6.10 -19.26
N VAL A 548 -32.87 -6.99 -19.35
CA VAL A 548 -32.26 -7.40 -20.63
C VAL A 548 -33.23 -8.32 -21.38
N SER A 549 -33.77 -7.85 -22.50
CA SER A 549 -34.56 -8.67 -23.43
C SER A 549 -33.76 -9.85 -24.00
N GLU A 550 -34.43 -10.88 -24.53
CA GLU A 550 -33.73 -12.04 -25.14
C GLU A 550 -32.82 -11.62 -26.31
N LEU A 551 -33.28 -10.71 -27.17
CA LEU A 551 -32.49 -10.20 -28.29
C LEU A 551 -31.23 -9.46 -27.82
N THR A 552 -31.34 -8.68 -26.75
CA THR A 552 -30.18 -7.98 -26.16
C THR A 552 -29.23 -8.94 -25.46
N ARG A 553 -29.73 -10.05 -24.89
CA ARG A 553 -28.91 -11.11 -24.31
C ARG A 553 -28.10 -11.83 -25.39
N GLU A 554 -28.69 -12.14 -26.54
CA GLU A 554 -27.98 -12.75 -27.66
C GLU A 554 -26.84 -11.85 -28.15
N ALA A 555 -27.11 -10.55 -28.36
CA ALA A 555 -26.08 -9.58 -28.74
C ALA A 555 -24.97 -9.47 -27.69
N LEU A 556 -25.31 -9.44 -26.40
CA LEU A 556 -24.32 -9.44 -25.32
C LEU A 556 -23.47 -10.73 -25.36
N GLN A 557 -24.08 -11.90 -25.53
CA GLN A 557 -23.34 -13.16 -25.61
C GLN A 557 -22.39 -13.20 -26.82
N GLU A 558 -22.76 -12.60 -27.95
CA GLU A 558 -21.86 -12.45 -29.10
C GLU A 558 -20.62 -11.61 -28.75
N ILE A 559 -20.80 -10.48 -28.04
CA ILE A 559 -19.70 -9.63 -27.57
C ILE A 559 -18.82 -10.40 -26.57
N LEU A 560 -19.41 -11.07 -25.57
CA LEU A 560 -18.66 -11.83 -24.57
C LEU A 560 -17.88 -13.00 -25.20
N LEU A 561 -18.49 -13.70 -26.18
CA LEU A 561 -17.83 -14.78 -26.91
C LEU A 561 -16.71 -14.28 -27.82
N ALA A 562 -16.80 -13.05 -28.32
CA ALA A 562 -15.76 -12.45 -29.15
C ALA A 562 -14.48 -12.13 -28.35
N VAL A 563 -14.62 -11.77 -27.06
CA VAL A 563 -13.49 -11.45 -26.18
C VAL A 563 -12.99 -12.63 -25.35
N ASP A 564 -13.79 -13.68 -25.16
CA ASP A 564 -13.38 -14.92 -24.46
C ASP A 564 -12.44 -15.75 -25.35
N MET A 565 -11.14 -15.45 -25.23
CA MET A 565 -10.11 -16.07 -26.07
C MET A 565 -10.02 -17.58 -25.85
N GLU A 566 -10.38 -18.05 -24.65
CA GLU A 566 -10.29 -19.46 -24.26
C GLU A 566 -11.60 -20.23 -24.45
N LYS A 567 -12.69 -19.54 -24.80
CA LYS A 567 -14.05 -20.07 -24.98
C LYS A 567 -14.52 -20.88 -23.77
N LYS A 568 -14.21 -20.38 -22.57
CA LYS A 568 -14.54 -21.05 -21.29
C LYS A 568 -15.92 -20.68 -20.75
N GLY A 569 -16.57 -19.67 -21.31
CA GLY A 569 -17.83 -19.11 -20.78
C GLY A 569 -17.61 -18.24 -19.54
N SER A 570 -16.37 -17.78 -19.34
CA SER A 570 -15.95 -16.93 -18.24
C SER A 570 -14.90 -15.94 -18.72
N LEU A 571 -14.97 -14.72 -18.24
CA LEU A 571 -14.04 -13.65 -18.57
C LEU A 571 -13.08 -13.40 -17.41
N TYR A 572 -11.80 -13.30 -17.73
CA TYR A 572 -10.85 -12.66 -16.83
C TYR A 572 -10.97 -11.14 -16.90
N PHE A 573 -10.27 -10.43 -16.00
CA PHE A 573 -10.43 -8.97 -15.87
C PHE A 573 -10.12 -8.21 -17.17
N TRP A 574 -9.09 -8.60 -17.92
CA TRP A 574 -8.77 -7.92 -19.18
C TRP A 574 -9.76 -8.19 -20.30
N GLU A 575 -10.29 -9.41 -20.42
CA GLU A 575 -11.37 -9.73 -21.36
C GLU A 575 -12.65 -8.98 -20.97
N PHE A 576 -12.87 -8.81 -19.66
CA PHE A 576 -13.95 -7.95 -19.17
C PHE A 576 -13.75 -6.49 -19.58
N LEU A 577 -12.55 -5.92 -19.48
CA LEU A 577 -12.27 -4.57 -19.97
C LEU A 577 -12.48 -4.44 -21.48
N GLU A 578 -12.07 -5.44 -22.26
CA GLU A 578 -12.33 -5.49 -23.71
C GLU A 578 -13.85 -5.57 -24.01
N ALA A 579 -14.62 -6.35 -23.24
CA ALA A 579 -16.07 -6.40 -23.35
C ALA A 579 -16.72 -5.06 -23.01
N VAL A 580 -16.32 -4.42 -21.89
CA VAL A 580 -16.83 -3.10 -21.49
C VAL A 580 -16.55 -2.08 -22.59
N ARG A 581 -15.35 -2.10 -23.18
CA ARG A 581 -15.01 -1.20 -24.29
C ARG A 581 -15.89 -1.44 -25.51
N ALA A 582 -16.09 -2.70 -25.91
CA ALA A 582 -16.95 -3.05 -27.03
C ALA A 582 -18.40 -2.58 -26.80
N LEU A 583 -18.93 -2.77 -25.58
CA LEU A 583 -20.27 -2.30 -25.20
C LEU A 583 -20.38 -0.77 -25.29
N MET A 584 -19.35 -0.03 -24.86
CA MET A 584 -19.32 1.43 -24.96
C MET A 584 -19.21 1.90 -26.42
N ASP A 585 -18.37 1.26 -27.23
CA ASP A 585 -18.17 1.62 -28.64
C ASP A 585 -19.44 1.39 -29.48
N GLU A 586 -20.18 0.33 -29.18
CA GLU A 586 -21.47 0.03 -29.83
C GLU A 586 -22.65 0.82 -29.22
N ASN A 587 -22.41 1.59 -28.15
CA ASN A 587 -23.44 2.19 -27.30
C ASN A 587 -24.54 1.17 -26.96
N TRP A 588 -24.12 -0.03 -26.56
CA TRP A 588 -25.01 -1.16 -26.33
C TRP A 588 -26.11 -0.76 -25.34
N HIS A 589 -27.36 -0.85 -25.78
CA HIS A 589 -28.53 -0.44 -25.01
C HIS A 589 -28.48 0.99 -24.46
N SER A 590 -27.90 1.93 -25.21
CA SER A 590 -27.74 3.33 -24.79
C SER A 590 -26.93 3.47 -23.49
N ILE A 591 -25.99 2.55 -23.23
CA ILE A 591 -25.17 2.56 -22.00
C ILE A 591 -24.41 3.87 -21.81
N ASN A 592 -23.96 4.52 -22.89
CA ASN A 592 -23.28 5.81 -22.80
C ASN A 592 -24.25 6.92 -22.37
N ASP A 593 -25.49 6.87 -22.87
CA ASP A 593 -26.53 7.84 -22.52
C ASP A 593 -26.93 7.69 -21.05
N GLU A 594 -27.09 6.46 -20.57
CA GLU A 594 -27.44 6.19 -19.16
C GLU A 594 -26.26 6.49 -18.23
N ALA A 595 -25.03 6.16 -18.61
CA ALA A 595 -23.84 6.55 -17.85
C ALA A 595 -23.70 8.08 -17.76
N GLN A 596 -23.91 8.80 -18.86
CA GLN A 596 -23.91 10.26 -18.86
C GLN A 596 -25.02 10.82 -17.96
N LYS A 597 -26.21 10.23 -17.98
CA LYS A 597 -27.31 10.58 -17.09
C LYS A 597 -26.94 10.36 -15.62
N MET A 598 -26.34 9.22 -15.26
CA MET A 598 -25.87 8.94 -13.90
C MET A 598 -24.81 9.95 -13.43
N VAL A 599 -23.88 10.35 -14.31
CA VAL A 599 -22.88 11.38 -14.00
C VAL A 599 -23.54 12.73 -13.73
N LEU A 600 -24.51 13.13 -14.57
CA LEU A 600 -25.26 14.37 -14.39
C LEU A 600 -26.09 14.37 -13.10
N GLU A 601 -26.74 13.24 -12.78
CA GLU A 601 -27.48 13.07 -11.53
C GLU A 601 -26.57 13.12 -10.30
N SER A 602 -25.39 12.47 -10.37
CA SER A 602 -24.37 12.52 -9.31
C SER A 602 -23.82 13.94 -9.11
N TRP A 603 -23.57 14.68 -10.19
CA TRP A 603 -23.16 16.09 -10.11
C TRP A 603 -24.26 16.97 -9.50
N ALA A 604 -25.50 16.82 -9.96
CA ALA A 604 -26.64 17.57 -9.40
C ALA A 604 -26.83 17.27 -7.90
N GLN A 605 -26.63 16.01 -7.49
CA GLN A 605 -26.68 15.63 -6.07
C GLN A 605 -25.55 16.25 -5.26
N LYS A 606 -24.30 16.21 -5.75
CA LYS A 606 -23.14 16.85 -5.08
C LYS A 606 -23.33 18.36 -4.95
N GLU A 607 -23.86 19.01 -5.97
CA GLU A 607 -24.16 20.45 -5.94
C GLU A 607 -25.28 20.77 -4.95
N ALA A 608 -26.34 19.97 -4.90
CA ALA A 608 -27.42 20.10 -3.93
C ALA A 608 -26.91 19.92 -2.48
N ASP A 609 -26.04 18.93 -2.24
CA ASP A 609 -25.43 18.68 -0.94
C ASP A 609 -24.49 19.81 -0.51
N ALA A 610 -23.71 20.37 -1.44
CA ALA A 610 -22.86 21.53 -1.18
C ALA A 610 -23.68 22.79 -0.82
N LEU A 611 -24.77 23.04 -1.55
CA LEU A 611 -25.71 24.13 -1.26
C LEU A 611 -26.40 23.94 0.10
N TYR A 612 -26.78 22.72 0.43
CA TYR A 612 -27.39 22.39 1.73
C TYR A 612 -26.40 22.62 2.88
N LYS A 613 -25.15 22.17 2.76
CA LYS A 613 -24.09 22.44 3.75
C LYS A 613 -23.82 23.93 3.93
N SER A 614 -23.70 24.68 2.83
CA SER A 614 -23.50 26.14 2.89
C SER A 614 -24.65 26.88 3.58
N ARG A 615 -25.91 26.47 3.34
CA ARG A 615 -27.07 27.03 4.05
C ARG A 615 -27.08 26.67 5.54
N ALA A 616 -26.73 25.44 5.88
CA ALA A 616 -26.65 25.00 7.27
C ALA A 616 -25.55 25.76 8.04
N GLU A 617 -24.41 26.04 7.41
CA GLU A 617 -23.34 26.87 7.99
C GLU A 617 -23.76 28.34 8.15
N SER A 618 -24.46 28.90 7.16
CA SER A 618 -24.99 30.26 7.25
C SER A 618 -26.02 30.42 8.36
N ALA A 619 -26.95 29.46 8.51
CA ALA A 619 -27.93 29.47 9.58
C ALA A 619 -27.29 29.35 10.98
N ARG A 620 -26.19 28.60 11.11
CA ARG A 620 -25.43 28.52 12.36
C ARG A 620 -24.73 29.84 12.71
N LEU A 621 -24.24 30.57 11.72
CA LEU A 621 -23.63 31.89 11.92
C LEU A 621 -24.66 32.96 12.32
N ASP A 622 -25.90 32.85 11.85
CA ASP A 622 -26.98 33.78 12.24
C ASP A 622 -27.52 33.50 13.67
N GLU A 623 -27.35 32.28 14.20
CA GLU A 623 -27.74 31.91 15.57
C GLU A 623 -26.68 32.23 16.64
N THR A 624 -25.42 32.45 16.25
CA THR A 624 -24.29 32.84 17.12
C THR A 624 -24.08 34.35 17.15
#